data_AF-A0A553Q7L4-F1
#
_entry.id   AF-A0A553Q7L4-F1
#
_cell.length_a   1.000
_cell.length_b   1.000
_cell.length_c   1.000
_cell.angle_alpha   90.00
_cell.angle_beta   90.00
_cell.angle_gamma   90.00
#
_symmetry.space_group_name_H-M   'P 1'
#
loop_
_entity.id
_entity.type
_entity.pdbx_description
1 polymer ?
#
loop_
_entity_poly.entity_id
_entity_poly.type
_entity_poly.pdbx_seq_one_letter_code
_entity_poly.pdbx_strand_id
1 'polypeptide(L)'
;MKLLFEEELGVIDFCLSNKTCVLYVSETDLVAGNAYRRRIANSGLQGVVVVEKTPLCEQYFSVLQKFVVLELGLTLLPVADTSEAAQLIAQMVFAESKENPFSRRSVSRLLEPLVLGLVQQIPGVGKVKALQLLQRFPSMHQLSRASLQELEILVGETTAQQIRGFFQDPLS
;
A
#
# COMPACT_ATOMS: atom_id res chain seq x y z
N MET A 1 18.47 -14.57 18.43
CA MET A 1 18.96 -14.11 17.12
C MET A 1 20.30 -14.79 16.88
N LYS A 2 20.46 -15.56 15.80
CA LYS A 2 21.72 -16.24 15.47
C LYS A 2 22.41 -15.40 14.39
N LEU A 3 23.44 -14.65 14.78
CA LEU A 3 24.30 -13.93 13.83
C LEU A 3 25.24 -14.96 13.19
N LEU A 4 25.21 -15.03 11.87
CA LEU A 4 26.17 -15.79 11.09
C LEU A 4 27.13 -14.77 10.47
N PHE A 5 28.40 -14.87 10.84
CA PHE A 5 29.45 -14.07 10.25
C PHE A 5 30.01 -14.86 9.07
N GLU A 6 29.94 -14.28 7.88
CA GLU A 6 30.48 -14.87 6.66
C GLU A 6 31.41 -13.83 6.05
N GLU A 7 32.69 -14.17 5.91
CA GLU A 7 33.74 -13.27 5.41
C GLU A 7 33.59 -12.98 3.90
N GLU A 8 32.67 -13.67 3.21
CA GLU A 8 32.42 -13.56 1.77
C GLU A 8 31.01 -13.02 1.41
N LEU A 9 30.40 -12.12 2.22
CA LEU A 9 29.17 -11.41 1.78
C LEU A 9 29.39 -10.50 0.55
N GLY A 10 30.64 -10.30 0.13
CA GLY A 10 31.02 -9.53 -1.03
C GLY A 10 30.65 -8.05 -0.89
N VAL A 11 29.67 -7.61 -1.68
CA VAL A 11 29.29 -6.20 -1.81
C VAL A 11 28.27 -5.77 -0.74
N ILE A 12 27.76 -6.70 0.08
CA ILE A 12 26.59 -6.51 0.97
C ILE A 12 27.03 -6.48 2.44
N ASP A 13 26.42 -5.62 3.26
CA ASP A 13 26.77 -5.49 4.69
C ASP A 13 26.00 -6.47 5.58
N PHE A 14 24.70 -6.68 5.32
CA PHE A 14 23.89 -7.64 6.08
C PHE A 14 22.93 -8.40 5.17
N CYS A 15 22.81 -9.71 5.37
CA CYS A 15 21.79 -10.54 4.71
C CYS A 15 20.78 -11.01 5.76
N LEU A 16 19.50 -10.69 5.55
CA LEU A 16 18.41 -11.14 6.41
C LEU A 16 17.90 -12.52 5.96
N SER A 17 17.19 -13.22 6.87
CA SER A 17 16.71 -14.60 6.64
C SER A 17 15.77 -14.74 5.43
N ASN A 18 15.02 -13.68 5.11
CA ASN A 18 14.15 -13.58 3.94
C ASN A 18 14.88 -13.26 2.62
N LYS A 19 16.22 -13.36 2.56
CA LYS A 19 17.06 -12.95 1.41
C LYS A 19 17.03 -11.45 1.11
N THR A 20 16.48 -10.62 2.02
CA THR A 20 16.62 -9.16 1.93
C THR A 20 18.05 -8.80 2.29
N CYS A 21 18.70 -8.04 1.42
CA CYS A 21 20.07 -7.60 1.61
C CYS A 21 20.06 -6.15 2.07
N VAL A 22 20.81 -5.83 3.12
CA VAL A 22 20.96 -4.49 3.65
C VAL A 22 22.35 -3.97 3.31
N LEU A 23 22.39 -2.78 2.70
CA LEU A 23 23.61 -2.06 2.37
C LEU A 23 23.68 -0.82 3.25
N TYR A 24 24.78 -0.66 3.96
CA TYR A 24 25.04 0.49 4.81
C TYR A 24 25.92 1.50 4.07
N VAL A 25 25.50 2.76 4.07
CA VAL A 25 26.26 3.88 3.52
C VAL A 25 26.49 4.87 4.65
N SER A 26 27.75 4.99 5.07
CA SER A 26 28.14 5.95 6.10
C SER A 26 28.19 7.38 5.55
N GLU A 27 28.25 8.36 6.47
CA GLU A 27 28.45 9.76 6.11
C GLU A 27 29.71 9.95 5.25
N THR A 28 30.81 9.28 5.61
CA THR A 28 32.08 9.39 4.90
C THR A 28 32.00 8.80 3.50
N ASP A 29 31.28 7.69 3.30
CA ASP A 29 31.04 7.12 1.98
C ASP A 29 30.24 8.07 1.08
N LEU A 30 29.26 8.79 1.66
CA LEU A 30 28.44 9.73 0.93
C LEU A 30 29.26 10.95 0.45
N VAL A 31 30.20 11.40 1.28
CA VAL A 31 31.10 12.53 0.98
C VAL A 31 32.28 12.10 0.08
N ALA A 32 32.77 10.86 0.20
CA ALA A 32 33.92 10.33 -0.55
C ALA A 32 33.66 10.14 -2.06
N GLY A 33 32.41 10.28 -2.52
CA GLY A 33 32.04 10.28 -3.93
C GLY A 33 31.30 9.02 -4.38
N ASN A 34 31.39 8.67 -5.66
CA ASN A 34 30.45 7.70 -6.27
C ASN A 34 30.80 6.21 -6.07
N ALA A 35 31.74 5.87 -5.19
CA ALA A 35 32.13 4.47 -4.96
C ALA A 35 30.95 3.61 -4.46
N TYR A 36 30.12 4.17 -3.57
CA TYR A 36 28.91 3.52 -3.07
C TYR A 36 27.90 3.21 -4.20
N ARG A 37 27.86 4.00 -5.28
CA ARG A 37 26.89 3.78 -6.37
C ARG A 37 27.16 2.49 -7.12
N ARG A 38 28.44 2.23 -7.39
CA ARG A 38 28.87 0.98 -8.04
C ARG A 38 28.60 -0.22 -7.14
N ARG A 39 28.82 -0.05 -5.82
CA ARG A 39 28.49 -1.04 -4.79
C ARG A 39 26.99 -1.39 -4.83
N ILE A 40 26.12 -0.38 -4.77
CA ILE A 40 24.67 -0.58 -4.77
C ILE A 40 24.18 -1.20 -6.10
N ALA A 41 24.65 -0.70 -7.24
CA ALA A 41 24.25 -1.20 -8.56
C ALA A 41 24.65 -2.66 -8.80
N ASN A 42 25.80 -3.08 -8.27
CA ASN A 42 26.30 -4.45 -8.43
C ASN A 42 25.68 -5.45 -7.44
N SER A 43 24.83 -5.01 -6.51
CA SER A 43 24.25 -5.91 -5.51
C SER A 43 23.22 -6.89 -6.11
N GLY A 44 22.62 -6.58 -7.26
CA GLY A 44 21.78 -7.50 -8.06
C GLY A 44 20.54 -8.08 -7.34
N LEU A 45 20.22 -7.62 -6.13
CA LEU A 45 19.26 -8.23 -5.22
C LEU A 45 18.20 -7.20 -4.77
N GLN A 46 17.07 -7.71 -4.28
CA GLN A 46 16.03 -6.90 -3.65
C GLN A 46 16.57 -6.38 -2.31
N GLY A 47 17.23 -5.24 -2.37
CA GLY A 47 18.01 -4.68 -1.27
C GLY A 47 17.39 -3.43 -0.63
N VAL A 48 17.71 -3.24 0.65
CA VAL A 48 17.41 -2.04 1.42
C VAL A 48 18.72 -1.31 1.66
N VAL A 49 18.82 -0.06 1.23
CA VAL A 49 19.98 0.79 1.50
C VAL A 49 19.68 1.61 2.74
N VAL A 50 20.49 1.48 3.78
CA VAL A 50 20.47 2.29 4.99
C VAL A 50 21.57 3.33 4.88
N VAL A 51 21.23 4.61 5.04
CA VAL A 51 22.20 5.70 4.90
C VAL A 51 22.19 6.62 6.11
N GLU A 52 23.37 6.96 6.61
CA GLU A 52 23.53 8.02 7.60
C GLU A 52 23.18 9.38 6.98
N LYS A 53 22.07 9.97 7.43
CA LYS A 53 21.62 11.31 7.07
C LYS A 53 21.90 12.27 8.23
N THR A 54 23.06 12.90 8.17
CA THR A 54 23.46 13.97 9.08
C THR A 54 23.34 15.34 8.40
N PRO A 55 23.40 16.45 9.15
CA PRO A 55 23.42 17.79 8.57
C PRO A 55 24.58 18.03 7.59
N LEU A 56 25.70 17.30 7.74
CA LEU A 56 26.89 17.46 6.88
C LEU A 56 26.68 16.85 5.49
N CYS A 57 25.95 15.75 5.42
CA CYS A 57 25.77 14.97 4.20
C CYS A 57 24.39 15.20 3.52
N GLU A 58 23.55 16.06 4.09
CA GLU A 58 22.19 16.34 3.61
C GLU A 58 22.15 16.80 2.15
N GLN A 59 23.13 17.60 1.71
CA GLN A 59 23.25 18.06 0.31
C GLN A 59 23.45 16.91 -0.69
N TYR A 60 24.02 15.78 -0.26
CA TYR A 60 24.26 14.62 -1.12
C TYR A 60 23.10 13.62 -1.08
N PHE A 61 22.25 13.69 -0.06
CA PHE A 61 21.14 12.76 0.15
C PHE A 61 20.13 12.80 -0.99
N SER A 62 19.75 13.97 -1.51
CA SER A 62 18.78 14.07 -2.61
C SER A 62 19.26 13.35 -3.88
N VAL A 63 20.57 13.43 -4.17
CA VAL A 63 21.15 12.76 -5.34
C VAL A 63 21.19 11.25 -5.13
N LEU A 64 21.54 10.79 -3.93
CA LEU A 64 21.47 9.38 -3.55
C LEU A 64 20.04 8.84 -3.64
N GLN A 65 19.06 9.56 -3.09
CA GLN A 65 17.66 9.15 -3.10
C GLN A 65 17.13 8.98 -4.52
N LYS A 66 17.44 9.93 -5.41
CA LYS A 66 17.07 9.80 -6.82
C LYS A 66 17.67 8.54 -7.44
N PHE A 67 18.97 8.29 -7.23
CA PHE A 67 19.64 7.12 -7.76
C PHE A 67 19.08 5.80 -7.19
N VAL A 68 18.96 5.68 -5.87
CA VAL A 68 18.53 4.42 -5.22
C VAL A 68 17.05 4.14 -5.44
N VAL A 69 16.18 5.14 -5.22
CA VAL A 69 14.72 4.93 -5.22
C VAL A 69 14.14 5.03 -6.62
N LEU A 70 14.56 6.03 -7.42
CA LEU A 70 13.95 6.27 -8.72
C LEU A 70 14.64 5.54 -9.86
N GLU A 71 15.98 5.45 -9.85
CA GLU A 71 16.74 4.80 -10.93
C GLU A 71 16.87 3.28 -10.71
N LEU A 72 17.15 2.84 -9.48
CA LEU A 72 17.33 1.42 -9.16
C LEU A 72 16.06 0.74 -8.61
N GLY A 73 15.06 1.51 -8.17
CA GLY A 73 13.83 0.95 -7.59
C GLY A 73 14.05 0.23 -6.25
N LEU A 74 15.15 0.55 -5.54
CA LEU A 74 15.48 -0.02 -4.23
C LEU A 74 14.91 0.84 -3.09
N THR A 75 14.79 0.24 -1.91
CA THR A 75 14.33 0.97 -0.72
C THR A 75 15.50 1.72 -0.09
N LEU A 76 15.35 3.03 0.15
CA LEU A 76 16.32 3.85 0.88
C LEU A 76 15.75 4.26 2.25
N LEU A 77 16.48 3.97 3.33
CA LEU A 77 16.11 4.31 4.70
C LEU A 77 17.18 5.24 5.32
N PRO A 78 16.85 6.52 5.59
CA PRO A 78 17.75 7.40 6.30
C PRO A 78 17.77 7.09 7.80
N VAL A 79 18.95 7.16 8.41
CA VAL A 79 19.19 7.04 9.85
C VAL A 79 20.12 8.16 10.30
N ALA A 80 19.98 8.65 11.53
CA ALA A 80 20.83 9.70 12.08
C ALA A 80 22.22 9.17 12.45
N ASP A 81 22.28 7.91 12.92
CA ASP A 81 23.50 7.29 13.44
C ASP A 81 23.44 5.75 13.35
N THR A 82 24.59 5.13 13.64
CA THR A 82 24.75 3.67 13.60
C THR A 82 23.89 2.93 14.63
N SER A 83 23.54 3.56 15.77
CA SER A 83 22.65 2.95 16.77
C SER A 83 21.23 2.84 16.24
N GLU A 84 20.73 3.91 15.60
CA GLU A 84 19.44 3.88 14.92
C GLU A 84 19.44 2.85 13.78
N ALA A 85 20.52 2.75 13.01
CA ALA A 85 20.70 1.71 11.99
C ALA A 85 20.56 0.30 12.58
N ALA A 86 21.22 0.03 13.71
CA ALA A 86 21.16 -1.27 14.37
C ALA A 86 19.74 -1.57 14.87
N GLN A 87 19.05 -0.59 15.46
CA GLN A 87 17.66 -0.75 15.90
C GLN A 87 16.72 -1.01 14.73
N LEU A 88 16.90 -0.29 13.62
CA LEU A 88 16.11 -0.46 12.41
C LEU A 88 16.28 -1.86 11.83
N ILE A 89 17.52 -2.34 11.70
CA ILE A 89 17.82 -3.70 11.22
C ILE A 89 17.20 -4.75 12.17
N ALA A 90 17.29 -4.56 13.48
CA ALA A 90 16.66 -5.45 14.45
C ALA A 90 15.12 -5.47 14.30
N GLN A 91 14.49 -4.32 14.06
CA GLN A 91 13.06 -4.24 13.78
C GLN A 91 12.69 -4.90 12.45
N MET A 92 13.52 -4.80 11.41
CA MET A 92 13.28 -5.49 10.14
C MET A 92 13.27 -7.01 10.32
N VAL A 93 14.24 -7.56 11.05
CA VAL A 93 14.29 -9.00 11.39
C VAL A 93 13.08 -9.41 12.23
N PHE A 94 12.67 -8.59 13.18
CA PHE A 94 11.51 -8.89 14.02
C PHE A 94 10.18 -8.79 13.26
N ALA A 95 10.04 -7.80 12.38
CA ALA A 95 8.88 -7.60 11.54
C ALA A 95 8.70 -8.73 10.51
N GLU A 96 9.78 -9.40 10.09
CA GLU A 96 9.72 -10.58 9.22
C GLU A 96 8.81 -11.70 9.80
N SER A 97 8.81 -11.86 11.13
CA SER A 97 7.99 -12.84 11.83
C SER A 97 6.51 -12.45 12.00
N LYS A 98 6.16 -11.20 11.67
CA LYS A 98 4.82 -10.65 11.87
C LYS A 98 4.08 -10.51 10.55
N GLU A 99 2.79 -10.83 10.56
CA GLU A 99 1.93 -10.57 9.41
C GLU A 99 1.80 -9.06 9.14
N ASN A 100 2.09 -8.66 7.90
CA ASN A 100 1.94 -7.26 7.48
C ASN A 100 0.45 -6.87 7.39
N PRO A 101 -0.02 -5.87 8.17
CA PRO A 101 -1.41 -5.44 8.15
C PRO A 101 -1.84 -4.83 6.80
N PHE A 102 -0.91 -4.31 6.01
CA PHE A 102 -1.17 -3.79 4.65
C PHE A 102 -1.21 -4.90 3.59
N SER A 103 -0.64 -6.07 3.89
CA SER A 103 -0.79 -7.27 3.06
C SER A 103 -2.04 -8.07 3.38
N ARG A 104 -2.81 -7.67 4.40
CA ARG A 104 -4.14 -8.24 4.64
C ARG A 104 -4.98 -7.91 3.43
N ARG A 105 -5.13 -8.89 2.52
CA ARG A 105 -6.23 -8.88 1.56
C ARG A 105 -7.48 -8.71 2.41
N SER A 106 -8.13 -7.56 2.28
CA SER A 106 -9.46 -7.31 2.79
C SER A 106 -10.33 -8.42 2.22
N VAL A 107 -10.45 -9.53 2.95
CA VAL A 107 -11.51 -10.48 2.72
C VAL A 107 -12.73 -9.64 3.02
N SER A 108 -13.40 -9.20 1.96
CA SER A 108 -14.58 -8.35 2.00
C SER A 108 -15.68 -9.19 2.65
N ARG A 109 -15.58 -9.41 3.97
CA ARG A 109 -16.39 -10.40 4.68
C ARG A 109 -17.85 -9.96 4.79
N LEU A 110 -18.16 -8.72 4.41
CA LEU A 110 -19.51 -8.21 4.38
C LEU A 110 -19.60 -7.19 3.24
N LEU A 111 -19.90 -7.66 2.02
CA LEU A 111 -20.34 -6.76 0.94
C LEU A 111 -21.73 -6.17 1.25
N GLU A 112 -22.48 -6.77 2.18
CA GLU A 112 -23.85 -6.37 2.53
C GLU A 112 -23.97 -4.92 3.08
N PRO A 113 -23.14 -4.45 4.04
CA PRO A 113 -23.16 -3.05 4.47
C PRO A 113 -22.74 -2.06 3.38
N LEU A 114 -21.80 -2.46 2.51
CA LEU A 114 -21.34 -1.62 1.40
C LEU A 114 -22.42 -1.51 0.32
N VAL A 115 -23.05 -2.62 -0.05
CA VAL A 115 -24.16 -2.65 -0.99
C VAL A 115 -25.35 -1.86 -0.45
N LEU A 116 -25.67 -1.98 0.85
CA LEU A 116 -26.70 -1.16 1.49
C LEU A 116 -26.32 0.33 1.50
N GLY A 117 -25.04 0.67 1.70
CA GLY A 117 -24.54 2.03 1.60
C GLY A 117 -24.67 2.60 0.19
N LEU A 118 -24.40 1.81 -0.85
CA LEU A 118 -24.53 2.19 -2.25
C LEU A 118 -25.99 2.44 -2.65
N VAL A 119 -26.92 1.57 -2.24
CA VAL A 119 -28.35 1.74 -2.52
C VAL A 119 -28.93 2.97 -1.81
N GLN A 120 -28.40 3.34 -0.64
CA GLN A 120 -28.79 4.57 0.07
C GLN A 120 -28.27 5.86 -0.58
N GLN A 121 -27.34 5.79 -1.54
CA GLN A 121 -26.92 6.97 -2.31
C GLN A 121 -27.95 7.36 -3.39
N ILE A 122 -28.92 6.50 -3.67
CA ILE A 122 -29.96 6.79 -4.66
C ILE A 122 -30.93 7.83 -4.06
N PRO A 123 -31.20 8.95 -4.76
CA PRO A 123 -32.13 9.98 -4.28
C PRO A 123 -33.50 9.38 -3.91
N GLY A 124 -34.01 9.70 -2.72
CA GLY A 124 -35.30 9.19 -2.23
C GLY A 124 -35.28 7.78 -1.63
N VAL A 125 -34.12 7.10 -1.62
CA VAL A 125 -33.95 5.75 -1.05
C VAL A 125 -33.26 5.82 0.33
N GLY A 126 -34.05 5.81 1.39
CA GLY A 126 -33.54 5.65 2.76
C GLY A 126 -33.23 4.20 3.13
N LYS A 127 -32.67 3.98 4.34
CA LYS A 127 -32.27 2.65 4.84
C LYS A 127 -33.36 1.57 4.76
N VAL A 128 -34.61 1.92 5.04
CA VAL A 128 -35.75 0.96 5.01
C VAL A 128 -36.07 0.55 3.58
N LYS A 129 -36.17 1.50 2.65
CA LYS A 129 -36.40 1.25 1.23
C LYS A 129 -35.22 0.49 0.61
N ALA A 130 -33.99 0.83 0.99
CA ALA A 130 -32.79 0.14 0.54
C ALA A 130 -32.80 -1.35 0.93
N LEU A 131 -33.21 -1.68 2.16
CA LEU A 131 -33.36 -3.08 2.59
C LEU A 131 -34.45 -3.82 1.80
N GLN A 132 -35.60 -3.18 1.58
CA GLN A 132 -36.69 -3.79 0.79
C GLN A 132 -36.27 -4.03 -0.67
N LEU A 133 -35.55 -3.09 -1.27
CA LEU A 133 -35.00 -3.23 -2.62
C LEU A 133 -33.97 -4.36 -2.68
N LEU A 134 -33.08 -4.47 -1.69
CA LEU A 134 -32.07 -5.54 -1.65
C LEU A 134 -32.66 -6.93 -1.36
N GLN A 135 -33.79 -7.01 -0.65
CA GLN A 135 -34.53 -8.27 -0.48
C GLN A 135 -35.13 -8.77 -1.80
N ARG A 136 -35.60 -7.87 -2.67
CA ARG A 136 -36.16 -8.23 -3.98
C ARG A 136 -35.08 -8.38 -5.07
N PHE A 137 -34.06 -7.53 -5.02
CA PHE A 137 -32.96 -7.43 -5.98
C PHE A 137 -31.62 -7.57 -5.24
N PRO A 138 -31.11 -8.80 -5.04
CA PRO A 138 -29.88 -9.05 -4.27
C PRO A 138 -28.58 -8.51 -4.91
N SER A 139 -28.66 -7.86 -6.07
CA SER A 139 -27.49 -7.25 -6.74
C SER A 139 -27.81 -5.88 -7.33
N MET A 140 -26.81 -4.99 -7.31
CA MET A 140 -26.89 -3.66 -7.94
C MET A 140 -27.23 -3.74 -9.44
N HIS A 141 -26.73 -4.77 -10.12
CA HIS A 141 -27.01 -5.01 -11.52
C HIS A 141 -28.49 -5.35 -11.76
N GLN A 142 -29.10 -6.20 -10.93
CA GLN A 142 -30.54 -6.48 -11.02
C GLN A 142 -31.38 -5.26 -10.67
N LEU A 143 -30.97 -4.47 -9.67
CA LEU A 143 -31.64 -3.22 -9.31
C LEU A 143 -31.65 -2.21 -10.47
N SER A 144 -30.52 -2.07 -11.18
CA SER A 144 -30.43 -1.17 -12.34
C SER A 144 -31.33 -1.58 -13.52
N ARG A 145 -31.58 -2.90 -13.66
CA ARG A 145 -32.39 -3.48 -14.74
C ARG A 145 -33.86 -3.67 -14.37
N ALA A 146 -34.23 -3.46 -13.10
CA ALA A 146 -35.60 -3.61 -12.61
C ALA A 146 -36.56 -2.70 -13.38
N SER A 147 -37.74 -3.20 -13.70
CA SER A 147 -38.77 -2.42 -14.40
C SER A 147 -39.40 -1.37 -13.48
N LEU A 148 -40.01 -0.35 -14.08
CA LEU A 148 -40.64 0.75 -13.33
C LEU A 148 -41.79 0.22 -12.45
N GLN A 149 -42.54 -0.75 -12.97
CA GLN A 149 -43.64 -1.44 -12.27
C GLN A 149 -43.16 -2.24 -11.06
N GLU A 150 -42.01 -2.92 -11.16
CA GLU A 150 -41.46 -3.70 -10.04
C GLU A 150 -40.91 -2.80 -8.92
N LEU A 151 -40.38 -1.63 -9.27
CA LEU A 151 -39.91 -0.62 -8.31
C LEU A 151 -41.10 0.10 -7.66
N GLU A 152 -42.14 0.43 -8.41
CA GLU A 152 -43.38 1.06 -7.93
C GLU A 152 -44.03 0.29 -6.78
N ILE A 153 -44.12 -1.03 -6.91
CA ILE A 153 -44.71 -1.93 -5.90
C ILE A 153 -43.98 -1.82 -4.55
N LEU A 154 -42.68 -1.48 -4.55
CA LEU A 154 -41.86 -1.45 -3.34
C LEU A 154 -41.68 -0.05 -2.75
N VAL A 155 -41.49 0.97 -3.60
CA VAL A 155 -41.07 2.31 -3.14
C VAL A 155 -42.04 3.44 -3.52
N GLY A 156 -43.08 3.14 -4.31
CA GLY A 156 -44.04 4.10 -4.86
C GLY A 156 -43.56 4.77 -6.16
N GLU A 157 -44.51 5.29 -6.93
CA GLU A 157 -44.32 5.86 -8.28
C GLU A 157 -43.21 6.93 -8.37
N THR A 158 -43.25 7.93 -7.49
CA THR A 158 -42.26 9.01 -7.47
C THR A 158 -40.84 8.52 -7.15
N THR A 159 -40.69 7.57 -6.23
CA THR A 159 -39.36 7.03 -5.90
C THR A 159 -38.88 6.05 -6.98
N ALA A 160 -39.77 5.28 -7.60
CA ALA A 160 -39.44 4.38 -8.69
C ALA A 160 -38.94 5.13 -9.93
N GLN A 161 -39.57 6.25 -10.28
CA GLN A 161 -39.11 7.14 -11.35
C GLN A 161 -37.74 7.75 -11.04
N GLN A 162 -37.49 8.17 -9.80
CA GLN A 162 -36.18 8.68 -9.36
C GLN A 162 -35.08 7.63 -9.46
N ILE A 163 -35.34 6.40 -9.02
CA ILE A 163 -34.38 5.29 -9.13
C ILE A 163 -34.08 4.99 -10.60
N ARG A 164 -35.11 4.94 -11.47
CA ARG A 164 -34.92 4.69 -12.90
C ARG A 164 -34.18 5.82 -13.59
N GLY A 165 -34.51 7.08 -13.30
CA GLY A 165 -33.77 8.24 -13.76
C GLY A 165 -32.30 8.17 -13.34
N PHE A 166 -32.02 7.85 -12.07
CA PHE A 166 -30.65 7.71 -11.56
C PHE A 166 -29.82 6.65 -12.30
N PHE A 167 -30.42 5.54 -12.75
CA PHE A 167 -29.71 4.49 -13.48
C PHE A 167 -29.69 4.68 -15.01
N GLN A 168 -30.61 5.46 -15.58
CA GLN A 168 -30.75 5.65 -17.03
C GLN A 168 -30.18 6.98 -17.53
N ASP A 169 -30.10 8.01 -16.68
CA ASP A 169 -29.40 9.25 -17.00
C ASP A 169 -27.97 9.19 -16.45
N PRO A 170 -26.94 9.09 -17.32
CA PRO A 170 -25.55 9.02 -16.88
C PRO A 170 -25.00 10.34 -16.32
N LEU A 171 -25.75 11.46 -16.39
CA LEU A 171 -25.28 12.80 -16.03
C LEU A 171 -26.44 13.72 -15.57
N SER A 172 -26.75 13.73 -14.27
CA SER A 172 -27.38 14.88 -13.59
C SER A 172 -26.77 15.08 -12.22
#